data_AF-A0A938MZA8-F1
#
_entry.id   AF-A0A938MZA8-F1
#
_cell.length_a   1.000
_cell.length_b   1.000
_cell.length_c   1.000
_cell.angle_alpha   90.00
_cell.angle_beta   90.00
_cell.angle_gamma   90.00
#
_symmetry.space_group_name_H-M   'P 1'
#
loop_
_entity.id
_entity.type
_entity.pdbx_description
1 polymer ?
#
loop_
_entity_poly.entity_id
_entity_poly.type
_entity_poly.pdbx_seq_one_letter_code
_entity_poly.pdbx_strand_id
1 'polypeptide(L)'
;MELLRRRASARAGLMGNPSDGYHGKTLSVTVREFRAQVVLYEWEDVEIVLTQEDRSRFRSVHDLAHDVELHGYYGGIRLVKATVKKFVEYCEGRHALHDRNFSIRYETDIPRSVGLAGSSAIIVATMRALMDFYRASIPQEVLPSLVLSVERDELKIAAGLQDRVVQVYGGLVFMDFSRERTVVRDGMECGVYEPLPPSLLPPLYLAYGTDAGEPTEVLHNDLRARYERGDPDVVRAMSEFAELAQQARDALVAGRPELLGPLMNRNFDLRQSICRL
;
A
#
# COMPACT_ATOMS: atom_id res chain seq x y z
N MET A 1 -30.76 -5.70 7.13
CA MET A 1 -29.75 -5.05 6.27
C MET A 1 -28.45 -4.95 7.04
N GLU A 2 -27.47 -5.74 6.66
CA GLU A 2 -26.13 -5.72 7.28
C GLU A 2 -25.37 -4.50 6.76
N LEU A 3 -24.94 -3.60 7.65
CA LEU A 3 -24.12 -2.43 7.30
C LEU A 3 -22.70 -2.67 7.77
N LEU A 4 -21.80 -2.91 6.82
CA LEU A 4 -20.39 -3.16 7.07
C LEU A 4 -19.59 -1.87 6.89
N ARG A 5 -18.72 -1.59 7.86
CA ARG A 5 -17.76 -0.49 7.81
C ARG A 5 -16.37 -1.05 8.05
N ARG A 6 -15.50 -0.90 7.07
CA ARG A 6 -14.09 -1.32 7.15
C ARG A 6 -13.17 -0.18 6.76
N ARG A 7 -11.98 -0.20 7.35
CA ARG A 7 -11.01 0.89 7.27
C ARG A 7 -9.62 0.33 7.02
N ALA A 8 -8.78 1.12 6.40
CA ALA A 8 -7.33 0.93 6.37
C ALA A 8 -6.67 2.29 6.55
N SER A 9 -5.68 2.35 7.45
CA SER A 9 -4.97 3.59 7.74
C SER A 9 -3.96 3.94 6.64
N ALA A 10 -3.59 5.20 6.57
CA ALA A 10 -2.37 5.62 5.88
C ALA A 10 -1.13 4.96 6.51
N ARG A 11 0.00 5.07 5.82
CA ARG A 11 1.28 4.56 6.30
C ARG A 11 2.43 5.47 5.92
N ALA A 12 3.53 5.39 6.66
CA ALA A 12 4.81 5.96 6.32
C ALA A 12 5.87 4.85 6.25
N GLY A 13 6.65 4.82 5.16
CA GLY A 13 7.84 3.96 5.06
C GLY A 13 9.00 4.63 5.79
N LEU A 14 9.47 4.02 6.87
CA LEU A 14 10.56 4.57 7.69
C LEU A 14 11.93 4.21 7.12
N MET A 15 12.08 3.00 6.58
CA MET A 15 13.37 2.51 6.09
C MET A 15 13.24 1.43 5.02
N GLY A 16 14.27 1.33 4.18
CA GLY A 16 14.45 0.26 3.21
C GLY A 16 13.69 0.43 1.89
N ASN A 17 12.86 1.45 1.74
CA ASN A 17 12.19 1.77 0.48
C ASN A 17 13.22 2.33 -0.53
N PRO A 18 13.29 1.83 -1.80
CA PRO A 18 12.31 1.00 -2.51
C PRO A 18 12.62 -0.51 -2.61
N SER A 19 13.38 -1.10 -1.69
CA SER A 19 13.86 -2.49 -1.81
C SER A 19 12.78 -3.59 -1.72
N ASP A 20 11.54 -3.27 -1.34
CA ASP A 20 10.44 -4.25 -1.23
C ASP A 20 10.03 -4.88 -2.56
N GLY A 21 10.23 -4.18 -3.68
CA GLY A 21 10.08 -4.74 -5.01
C GLY A 21 11.26 -5.59 -5.50
N TYR A 22 12.34 -5.68 -4.72
CA TYR A 22 13.66 -6.18 -5.12
C TYR A 22 14.24 -7.19 -4.13
N HIS A 23 13.38 -7.94 -3.44
CA HIS A 23 13.76 -8.95 -2.44
C HIS A 23 14.52 -8.40 -1.22
N GLY A 24 14.28 -7.13 -0.89
CA GLY A 24 14.88 -6.46 0.25
C GLY A 24 14.05 -6.54 1.53
N LYS A 25 14.27 -5.56 2.41
CA LYS A 25 13.61 -5.44 3.71
C LYS A 25 13.13 -4.02 3.90
N THR A 26 12.01 -3.85 4.61
CA THR A 26 11.50 -2.52 4.94
C THR A 26 11.00 -2.45 6.37
N LEU A 27 10.93 -1.23 6.88
CA LEU A 27 10.31 -0.90 8.16
C LEU A 27 9.28 0.20 7.89
N SER A 28 8.02 -0.04 8.23
CA SER A 28 6.95 0.94 8.02
C SER A 28 6.04 1.05 9.23
N VAL A 29 5.38 2.20 9.37
CA VAL A 29 4.42 2.47 10.44
C VAL A 29 3.10 2.98 9.87
N THR A 30 1.98 2.58 10.46
CA THR A 30 0.67 3.17 10.15
C THR A 30 0.53 4.57 10.73
N VAL A 31 -0.03 5.49 9.94
CA VAL A 31 -0.47 6.81 10.37
C VAL A 31 -1.98 6.74 10.57
N ARG A 32 -2.44 6.71 11.83
CA ARG A 32 -3.84 6.36 12.16
C ARG A 32 -4.81 7.53 11.95
N GLU A 33 -4.26 8.73 11.91
CA GLU A 33 -4.95 10.01 11.74
C GLU A 33 -5.63 10.09 10.36
N PHE A 34 -5.04 9.43 9.36
CA PHE A 34 -5.60 9.33 8.01
C PHE A 34 -5.99 7.89 7.67
N ARG A 35 -7.07 7.72 6.91
CA ARG A 35 -7.66 6.42 6.58
C ARG A 35 -8.52 6.47 5.33
N ALA A 36 -8.53 5.36 4.61
CA ALA A 36 -9.61 4.99 3.71
C ALA A 36 -10.67 4.22 4.50
N GLN A 37 -11.94 4.48 4.22
CA GLN A 37 -13.09 3.79 4.75
C GLN A 37 -13.94 3.26 3.61
N VAL A 38 -14.41 2.03 3.73
CA VAL A 38 -15.39 1.41 2.84
C VAL A 38 -16.65 1.11 3.64
N VAL A 39 -17.79 1.47 3.07
CA VAL A 39 -19.11 1.13 3.58
C VAL A 39 -19.79 0.23 2.55
N LEU A 40 -20.17 -0.96 2.99
CA LEU A 40 -20.88 -1.94 2.16
C LEU A 40 -22.17 -2.33 2.87
N TYR A 41 -23.28 -2.41 2.15
CA TYR A 41 -24.54 -2.93 2.66
C TYR A 41 -25.29 -3.70 1.58
N GLU A 42 -26.12 -4.65 2.01
CA GLU A 42 -26.95 -5.46 1.11
C GLU A 42 -27.87 -4.57 0.25
N TRP A 43 -27.94 -4.89 -1.05
CA TRP A 43 -28.67 -4.12 -2.04
C TRP A 43 -29.23 -5.05 -3.13
N GLU A 44 -30.14 -4.53 -3.97
CA GLU A 44 -30.76 -5.32 -5.05
C GLU A 44 -29.75 -5.67 -6.15
N ASP A 45 -28.89 -4.72 -6.51
CA ASP A 45 -27.84 -4.85 -7.53
C ASP A 45 -26.44 -4.70 -6.93
N VAL A 46 -25.41 -5.18 -7.63
CA VAL A 46 -24.02 -4.81 -7.31
C VAL A 46 -23.80 -3.38 -7.77
N GLU A 47 -23.80 -2.44 -6.82
CA GLU A 47 -23.67 -1.01 -7.07
C GLU A 47 -22.38 -0.47 -6.47
N ILE A 48 -21.61 0.30 -7.25
CA ILE A 48 -20.49 1.09 -6.71
C ILE A 48 -20.90 2.55 -6.75
N VAL A 49 -21.15 3.14 -5.58
CA VAL A 49 -21.64 4.51 -5.45
C VAL A 49 -20.50 5.49 -5.68
N LEU A 50 -20.72 6.45 -6.59
CA LEU A 50 -19.75 7.50 -6.91
C LEU A 50 -19.55 8.43 -5.73
N THR A 51 -18.28 8.64 -5.37
CA THR A 51 -17.86 9.62 -4.36
C THR A 51 -17.71 11.01 -4.99
N GLN A 52 -17.47 12.05 -4.20
CA GLN A 52 -17.14 13.37 -4.78
C GLN A 52 -15.90 13.31 -5.68
N GLU A 53 -14.92 12.47 -5.33
CA GLU A 53 -13.69 12.28 -6.09
C GLU A 53 -13.90 11.55 -7.42
N ASP A 54 -14.99 10.78 -7.56
CA ASP A 54 -15.34 10.09 -8.80
C ASP A 54 -16.34 10.88 -9.66
N ARG A 55 -16.84 12.02 -9.17
CA ARG A 55 -17.79 12.84 -9.93
C ARG A 55 -17.06 13.61 -11.03
N SER A 56 -17.39 13.30 -12.29
CA SER A 56 -16.97 14.08 -13.45
C SER A 56 -17.75 15.40 -13.58
N ARG A 57 -17.80 16.20 -12.52
CA ARG A 57 -18.46 17.51 -12.50
C ARG A 57 -17.54 18.57 -11.93
N PHE A 58 -17.05 19.43 -12.82
CA PHE A 58 -16.10 20.49 -12.51
C PHE A 58 -16.74 21.85 -12.74
N ARG A 59 -16.21 22.88 -12.08
CA ARG A 59 -16.71 24.27 -12.19
C ARG A 59 -16.41 24.87 -13.56
N SER A 60 -15.32 24.44 -14.20
CA SER A 60 -14.89 24.88 -15.53
C SER A 60 -13.95 23.85 -16.17
N VAL A 61 -13.57 24.07 -17.44
CA VAL A 61 -12.55 23.26 -18.12
C VAL A 61 -11.16 23.39 -17.47
N HIS A 62 -10.85 24.54 -16.85
CA HIS A 62 -9.58 24.74 -16.15
C HIS A 62 -9.54 23.99 -14.81
N ASP A 63 -10.68 23.90 -14.13
CA ASP A 63 -10.84 23.13 -12.90
C ASP A 63 -10.62 21.63 -13.16
N LEU A 64 -11.21 21.11 -14.24
CA LEU A 64 -10.94 19.74 -14.70
C LEU A 64 -9.46 19.53 -15.08
N ALA A 65 -8.87 20.44 -15.86
CA ALA A 65 -7.48 20.29 -16.30
C ALA A 65 -6.50 20.25 -15.12
N HIS A 66 -6.72 21.13 -14.14
CA HIS A 66 -5.91 21.18 -12.92
C HIS A 66 -6.12 19.94 -12.04
N ASP A 67 -7.36 19.47 -11.90
CA ASP A 67 -7.66 18.23 -11.17
C ASP A 67 -6.92 17.05 -11.81
N VAL A 68 -7.00 16.90 -13.13
CA VAL A 68 -6.32 15.82 -13.87
C VAL A 68 -4.80 15.92 -13.76
N GLU A 69 -4.23 17.12 -13.76
CA GLU A 69 -2.78 17.33 -13.58
C GLU A 69 -2.31 16.84 -12.20
N LEU A 70 -3.06 17.16 -11.14
CA LEU A 70 -2.72 16.77 -9.76
C LEU A 70 -3.02 15.29 -9.46
N HIS A 71 -4.12 14.78 -10.00
CA HIS A 71 -4.74 13.54 -9.56
C HIS A 71 -4.72 12.43 -10.61
N GLY A 72 -4.28 12.75 -11.83
CA GLY A 72 -4.39 11.89 -12.99
C GLY A 72 -5.84 11.74 -13.48
N TYR A 73 -6.01 10.85 -14.45
CA TYR A 73 -7.31 10.61 -15.11
C TYR A 73 -8.19 9.62 -14.36
N TYR A 74 -7.68 8.99 -13.30
CA TYR A 74 -8.28 7.80 -12.69
C TYR A 74 -8.68 8.04 -11.22
N GLY A 75 -9.97 7.80 -10.92
CA GLY A 75 -10.52 7.83 -9.56
C GLY A 75 -10.37 6.50 -8.82
N GLY A 76 -10.79 6.46 -7.55
CA GLY A 76 -10.71 5.28 -6.69
C GLY A 76 -11.69 4.18 -7.09
N ILE A 77 -12.71 4.48 -7.90
CA ILE A 77 -13.67 3.48 -8.39
C ILE A 77 -13.02 2.30 -9.12
N ARG A 78 -11.92 2.52 -9.87
CA ARG A 78 -11.20 1.43 -10.54
C ARG A 78 -10.60 0.44 -9.55
N LEU A 79 -10.13 0.95 -8.41
CA LEU A 79 -9.53 0.14 -7.34
C LEU A 79 -10.61 -0.76 -6.74
N VAL A 80 -11.81 -0.22 -6.48
CA VAL A 80 -12.94 -1.01 -5.96
C VAL A 80 -13.34 -2.10 -6.96
N LYS A 81 -13.52 -1.78 -8.24
CA LYS A 81 -13.86 -2.76 -9.29
C LYS A 81 -12.83 -3.88 -9.39
N ALA A 82 -11.56 -3.51 -9.50
CA ALA A 82 -10.47 -4.48 -9.58
C ALA A 82 -10.38 -5.35 -8.31
N THR A 83 -10.62 -4.76 -7.14
CA THR A 83 -10.66 -5.50 -5.86
C THR A 83 -11.77 -6.55 -5.87
N VAL A 84 -13.00 -6.17 -6.27
CA VAL A 84 -14.13 -7.11 -6.36
C VAL A 84 -13.79 -8.26 -7.32
N LYS A 85 -13.25 -7.97 -8.50
CA LYS A 85 -12.83 -8.99 -9.47
C LYS A 85 -11.77 -9.95 -8.89
N LYS A 86 -10.69 -9.43 -8.32
CA LYS A 86 -9.63 -10.25 -7.71
C LYS A 86 -10.13 -11.05 -6.51
N PHE A 87 -11.08 -10.51 -5.74
CA PHE A 87 -11.71 -11.23 -4.63
C PHE A 87 -12.50 -12.44 -5.12
N VAL A 88 -13.32 -12.26 -6.17
CA VAL A 88 -14.07 -13.36 -6.80
C VAL A 88 -13.11 -14.44 -7.31
N GLU A 89 -12.09 -14.07 -8.08
CA GLU A 89 -11.07 -15.00 -8.58
C GLU A 89 -10.32 -15.74 -7.46
N TYR A 90 -10.02 -15.08 -6.34
CA TYR A 90 -9.40 -15.76 -5.20
C TYR A 90 -10.36 -16.76 -4.56
N CYS A 91 -11.64 -16.42 -4.45
CA CYS A 91 -12.65 -17.29 -3.85
C CYS A 91 -13.01 -18.50 -4.72
N GLU A 92 -12.81 -18.44 -6.04
CA GLU A 92 -13.01 -19.59 -6.94
C GLU A 92 -12.26 -20.84 -6.43
N GLY A 93 -13.01 -21.90 -6.11
CA GLY A 93 -12.48 -23.14 -5.57
C GLY A 93 -12.01 -23.09 -4.10
N ARG A 94 -12.09 -21.93 -3.42
CA ARG A 94 -11.68 -21.73 -2.02
C ARG A 94 -12.83 -21.37 -1.08
N HIS A 95 -13.72 -20.49 -1.51
CA HIS A 95 -14.84 -19.99 -0.71
C HIS A 95 -16.12 -19.94 -1.55
N ALA A 96 -17.23 -20.40 -0.98
CA ALA A 96 -18.54 -20.24 -1.61
C ALA A 96 -19.03 -18.79 -1.42
N LEU A 97 -19.32 -18.11 -2.53
CA LEU A 97 -19.95 -16.79 -2.53
C LEU A 97 -21.46 -16.97 -2.68
N HIS A 98 -22.24 -16.38 -1.77
CA HIS A 98 -23.70 -16.38 -1.89
C HIS A 98 -24.19 -15.37 -2.95
N ASP A 99 -25.44 -15.50 -3.37
CA ASP A 99 -26.01 -14.66 -4.44
C ASP A 99 -26.53 -13.28 -3.98
N ARG A 100 -26.37 -12.90 -2.70
CA ARG A 100 -26.74 -11.56 -2.23
C ARG A 100 -25.87 -10.49 -2.89
N ASN A 101 -26.52 -9.43 -3.35
CA ASN A 101 -25.88 -8.25 -3.92
C ASN A 101 -25.62 -7.16 -2.87
N PHE A 102 -24.86 -6.13 -3.24
CA PHE A 102 -24.46 -5.07 -2.33
C PHE A 102 -24.25 -3.74 -3.04
N SER A 103 -24.46 -2.66 -2.29
CA SER A 103 -23.97 -1.33 -2.63
C SER A 103 -22.70 -1.05 -1.81
N ILE A 104 -21.66 -0.57 -2.49
CA ILE A 104 -20.36 -0.25 -1.89
C ILE A 104 -19.96 1.19 -2.20
N ARG A 105 -19.41 1.88 -1.21
CA ARG A 105 -18.79 3.20 -1.36
C ARG A 105 -17.49 3.27 -0.59
N TYR A 106 -16.56 4.09 -1.06
CA TYR A 106 -15.33 4.42 -0.34
C TYR A 106 -15.30 5.90 0.03
N GLU A 107 -14.57 6.26 1.06
CA GLU A 107 -14.26 7.64 1.46
C GLU A 107 -12.82 7.64 1.98
N THR A 108 -12.04 8.69 1.71
CA THR A 108 -10.65 8.78 2.19
C THR A 108 -10.33 10.21 2.61
N ASP A 109 -9.63 10.36 3.74
CA ASP A 109 -8.99 11.61 4.16
C ASP A 109 -7.46 11.55 3.98
N ILE A 110 -6.93 10.46 3.41
CA ILE A 110 -5.51 10.31 3.09
C ILE A 110 -5.15 11.29 1.96
N PRO A 111 -4.21 12.23 2.19
CA PRO A 111 -3.81 13.16 1.15
C PRO A 111 -3.25 12.42 -0.08
N ARG A 112 -3.67 12.84 -1.27
CA ARG A 112 -3.30 12.17 -2.53
C ARG A 112 -1.87 12.50 -2.91
N SER A 113 -1.18 11.52 -3.51
CA SER A 113 0.14 11.70 -4.12
C SER A 113 1.26 12.19 -3.20
N VAL A 114 1.11 12.11 -1.86
CA VAL A 114 2.15 12.50 -0.88
C VAL A 114 2.91 11.32 -0.27
N GLY A 115 2.79 10.12 -0.85
CA GLY A 115 3.49 8.93 -0.36
C GLY A 115 2.87 8.22 0.85
N LEU A 116 1.61 8.54 1.20
CA LEU A 116 0.89 7.94 2.35
C LEU A 116 0.05 6.68 2.02
N ALA A 117 0.19 6.16 0.80
CA ALA A 117 -0.45 4.92 0.32
C ALA A 117 -2.00 4.91 0.37
N GLY A 118 -2.63 5.99 -0.12
CA GLY A 118 -4.10 6.08 -0.20
C GLY A 118 -4.73 5.00 -1.10
N SER A 119 -4.14 4.70 -2.27
CA SER A 119 -4.64 3.68 -3.21
C SER A 119 -4.80 2.32 -2.55
N SER A 120 -3.74 1.79 -1.94
CA SER A 120 -3.81 0.48 -1.29
C SER A 120 -4.66 0.47 -0.04
N ALA A 121 -4.82 1.60 0.65
CA ALA A 121 -5.76 1.70 1.76
C ALA A 121 -7.21 1.43 1.29
N ILE A 122 -7.60 1.98 0.14
CA ILE A 122 -8.93 1.73 -0.47
C ILE A 122 -9.08 0.24 -0.80
N ILE A 123 -8.07 -0.39 -1.39
CA ILE A 123 -8.09 -1.81 -1.76
C ILE A 123 -8.19 -2.69 -0.50
N VAL A 124 -7.36 -2.44 0.53
CA VAL A 124 -7.38 -3.19 1.79
C VAL A 124 -8.74 -3.05 2.50
N ALA A 125 -9.29 -1.84 2.56
CA ALA A 125 -10.61 -1.60 3.16
C ALA A 125 -11.72 -2.32 2.38
N THR A 126 -11.63 -2.33 1.05
CA THR A 126 -12.57 -3.04 0.16
C THR A 126 -12.48 -4.55 0.36
N MET A 127 -11.27 -5.12 0.38
CA MET A 127 -11.07 -6.56 0.65
C MET A 127 -11.65 -6.96 2.00
N ARG A 128 -11.37 -6.19 3.06
CA ARG A 128 -11.95 -6.45 4.38
C ARG A 128 -13.48 -6.46 4.36
N ALA A 129 -14.11 -5.51 3.67
CA ALA A 129 -15.57 -5.45 3.56
C ALA A 129 -16.15 -6.66 2.81
N LEU A 130 -15.49 -7.11 1.73
CA LEU A 130 -15.91 -8.29 0.97
C LEU A 130 -15.73 -9.59 1.77
N MET A 131 -14.61 -9.72 2.49
CA MET A 131 -14.35 -10.84 3.39
C MET A 131 -15.45 -10.99 4.45
N ASP A 132 -15.89 -9.89 5.07
CA ASP A 132 -16.99 -9.93 6.03
C ASP A 132 -18.32 -10.29 5.36
N PHE A 133 -18.65 -9.63 4.24
CA PHE A 133 -19.93 -9.79 3.57
C PHE A 133 -20.17 -11.23 3.11
N TYR A 134 -19.15 -11.84 2.51
CA TYR A 134 -19.19 -13.22 2.02
C TYR A 134 -18.71 -14.24 3.05
N ARG A 135 -18.29 -13.79 4.25
CA ARG A 135 -17.69 -14.64 5.30
C ARG A 135 -16.50 -15.47 4.78
N ALA A 136 -15.73 -14.89 3.86
CA ALA A 136 -14.53 -15.49 3.30
C ALA A 136 -13.34 -15.22 4.23
N SER A 137 -12.59 -16.27 4.57
CA SER A 137 -11.42 -16.17 5.44
C SER A 137 -10.14 -16.24 4.59
N ILE A 138 -9.49 -15.09 4.43
CA ILE A 138 -8.20 -14.97 3.76
C ILE A 138 -7.12 -14.90 4.85
N PRO A 139 -6.09 -15.77 4.82
CA PRO A 139 -4.99 -15.71 5.77
C PRO A 139 -4.33 -14.33 5.79
N GLN A 140 -4.01 -13.82 6.98
CA GLN A 140 -3.45 -12.47 7.14
C GLN A 140 -2.13 -12.28 6.36
N GLU A 141 -1.30 -13.32 6.27
CA GLU A 141 -0.06 -13.32 5.50
C GLU A 141 -0.27 -13.28 3.98
N VAL A 142 -1.40 -13.80 3.49
CA VAL A 142 -1.75 -13.86 2.06
C VAL A 142 -2.38 -12.55 1.59
N LEU A 143 -3.14 -11.89 2.46
CA LEU A 143 -3.90 -10.68 2.12
C LEU A 143 -3.05 -9.56 1.48
N PRO A 144 -1.83 -9.23 1.95
CA PRO A 144 -0.99 -8.23 1.31
C PRO A 144 -0.68 -8.54 -0.16
N SER A 145 -0.41 -9.81 -0.47
CA SER A 145 -0.08 -10.26 -1.82
C SER A 145 -1.31 -10.28 -2.73
N LEU A 146 -2.49 -10.63 -2.19
CA LEU A 146 -3.75 -10.48 -2.92
C LEU A 146 -4.04 -9.02 -3.23
N VAL A 147 -3.86 -8.11 -2.26
CA VAL A 147 -4.02 -6.67 -2.45
C VAL A 147 -3.03 -6.15 -3.49
N LEU A 148 -1.76 -6.59 -3.47
CA LEU A 148 -0.77 -6.22 -4.49
C LEU A 148 -1.21 -6.67 -5.89
N SER A 149 -1.82 -7.86 -6.02
CA SER A 149 -2.29 -8.36 -7.33
C SER A 149 -3.38 -7.49 -7.95
N VAL A 150 -4.16 -6.76 -7.15
CA VAL A 150 -5.17 -5.80 -7.65
C VAL A 150 -4.50 -4.67 -8.43
N GLU A 151 -3.39 -4.13 -7.92
CA GLU A 151 -2.69 -3.05 -8.61
C GLU A 151 -1.79 -3.60 -9.72
N ARG A 152 -0.95 -4.58 -9.41
CA ARG A 152 0.07 -5.09 -10.33
C ARG A 152 -0.52 -5.91 -11.46
N ASP A 153 -1.36 -6.89 -11.13
CA ASP A 153 -1.80 -7.90 -12.10
C ASP A 153 -3.07 -7.46 -12.83
N GLU A 154 -4.02 -6.83 -12.13
CA GLU A 154 -5.27 -6.36 -12.72
C GLU A 154 -5.13 -4.97 -13.35
N LEU A 155 -4.68 -3.97 -12.58
CA LEU A 155 -4.64 -2.58 -13.05
C LEU A 155 -3.33 -2.17 -13.73
N LYS A 156 -2.33 -3.06 -13.77
CA LYS A 156 -0.99 -2.81 -14.34
C LYS A 156 -0.26 -1.61 -13.74
N ILE A 157 -0.55 -1.30 -12.48
CA ILE A 157 0.10 -0.25 -11.70
C ILE A 157 1.35 -0.83 -11.04
N ALA A 158 2.50 -0.20 -11.26
CA ALA A 158 3.74 -0.57 -10.59
C ALA A 158 3.61 -0.31 -9.07
N ALA A 159 3.78 -1.35 -8.27
CA ALA A 159 3.60 -1.29 -6.83
C ALA A 159 4.52 -2.27 -6.09
N GLY A 160 4.91 -1.90 -4.87
CA GLY A 160 5.63 -2.73 -3.92
C GLY A 160 4.70 -3.32 -2.85
N LEU A 161 5.21 -4.26 -2.06
CA LEU A 161 4.43 -5.01 -1.08
C LEU A 161 4.32 -4.28 0.28
N GLN A 162 5.24 -3.37 0.61
CA GLN A 162 5.37 -2.80 1.97
C GLN A 162 4.09 -2.13 2.47
N ASP A 163 3.43 -1.35 1.62
CA ASP A 163 2.24 -0.55 1.96
C ASP A 163 1.09 -1.48 2.37
N ARG A 164 0.93 -2.56 1.60
CA ARG A 164 -0.16 -3.52 1.75
C ARG A 164 0.04 -4.30 3.04
N VAL A 165 1.28 -4.71 3.34
CA VAL A 165 1.61 -5.40 4.59
C VAL A 165 1.34 -4.52 5.79
N VAL A 166 1.89 -3.30 5.86
CA VAL A 166 1.69 -2.44 7.02
C VAL A 166 0.22 -2.03 7.22
N GLN A 167 -0.56 -1.90 6.14
CA GLN A 167 -2.00 -1.61 6.22
C GLN A 167 -2.84 -2.81 6.68
N VAL A 168 -2.41 -4.03 6.33
CA VAL A 168 -3.04 -5.28 6.78
C VAL A 168 -2.73 -5.54 8.26
N TYR A 169 -1.47 -5.41 8.67
CA TYR A 169 -0.99 -5.73 10.02
C TYR A 169 -1.23 -4.61 11.03
N GLY A 170 -1.10 -3.35 10.61
CA GLY A 170 -1.21 -2.19 11.49
C GLY A 170 0.03 -1.97 12.38
N GLY A 171 0.14 -0.77 12.97
CA GLY A 171 1.22 -0.45 13.90
C GLY A 171 2.56 -0.26 13.20
N LEU A 172 3.64 -0.73 13.83
CA LEU A 172 4.99 -0.75 13.27
C LEU A 172 5.29 -2.17 12.79
N VAL A 173 5.75 -2.32 11.55
CA VAL A 173 6.00 -3.64 10.95
C VAL A 173 7.36 -3.63 10.26
N PHE A 174 8.21 -4.55 10.67
CA PHE A 174 9.41 -4.93 9.93
C PHE A 174 9.06 -6.04 8.95
N MET A 175 9.58 -5.95 7.73
CA MET A 175 9.16 -6.79 6.62
C MET A 175 10.39 -7.29 5.87
N ASP A 176 10.46 -8.59 5.64
CA ASP A 176 11.53 -9.25 4.90
C ASP A 176 10.94 -9.96 3.68
N PHE A 177 11.33 -9.48 2.49
CA PHE A 177 10.89 -9.98 1.18
C PHE A 177 11.98 -10.81 0.49
N SER A 178 13.03 -11.18 1.22
CA SER A 178 14.12 -12.01 0.69
C SER A 178 13.60 -13.35 0.17
N ARG A 179 14.20 -13.84 -0.92
CA ARG A 179 13.76 -15.08 -1.58
C ARG A 179 13.91 -16.29 -0.66
N GLU A 180 14.91 -16.28 0.20
CA GLU A 180 15.23 -17.36 1.14
C GLU A 180 14.18 -17.49 2.25
N ARG A 181 13.48 -16.40 2.59
CA ARG A 181 12.45 -16.38 3.63
C ARG A 181 11.02 -16.30 3.11
N THR A 182 10.85 -16.01 1.83
CA THR A 182 9.53 -15.97 1.19
C THR A 182 8.95 -17.37 1.08
N VAL A 183 7.69 -17.54 1.47
CA VAL A 183 6.96 -18.80 1.38
C VAL A 183 5.74 -18.65 0.49
N VAL A 184 5.33 -19.73 -0.18
CA VAL A 184 4.10 -19.75 -0.96
C VAL A 184 2.94 -20.25 -0.09
N ARG A 185 1.87 -19.45 -0.01
CA ARG A 185 0.61 -19.75 0.67
C ARG A 185 -0.54 -19.38 -0.25
N ASP A 186 -1.49 -20.29 -0.43
CA ASP A 186 -2.63 -20.14 -1.35
C ASP A 186 -2.28 -19.75 -2.81
N GLY A 187 -1.07 -20.08 -3.25
CA GLY A 187 -0.54 -19.70 -4.56
C GLY A 187 0.05 -18.28 -4.62
N MET A 188 0.25 -17.63 -3.46
CA MET A 188 0.84 -16.30 -3.35
C MET A 188 2.15 -16.33 -2.56
N GLU A 189 3.13 -15.57 -3.03
CA GLU A 189 4.38 -15.33 -2.32
C GLU A 189 4.11 -14.44 -1.10
N CYS A 190 4.53 -14.88 0.07
CA CYS A 190 4.37 -14.21 1.34
C CYS A 190 5.74 -14.03 1.99
N GLY A 191 6.09 -12.80 2.35
CA GLY A 191 7.32 -12.48 3.08
C GLY A 191 7.20 -12.80 4.57
N VAL A 192 8.24 -12.44 5.33
CA VAL A 192 8.18 -12.48 6.79
C VAL A 192 7.79 -11.11 7.30
N TYR A 193 6.69 -11.06 8.05
CA TYR A 193 6.13 -9.82 8.58
C TYR A 193 6.18 -9.87 10.10
N GLU A 194 7.00 -9.00 10.70
CA GLU A 194 7.25 -8.92 12.13
C GLU A 194 6.61 -7.64 12.69
N PRO A 195 5.44 -7.72 13.33
CA PRO A 195 4.87 -6.59 14.07
C PRO A 195 5.76 -6.26 15.27
N LEU A 196 6.08 -4.98 15.41
CA LEU A 196 6.86 -4.45 16.52
C LEU A 196 5.99 -3.50 17.37
N PRO A 197 6.24 -3.40 18.69
CA PRO A 197 5.54 -2.42 19.52
C PRO A 197 5.82 -0.99 19.04
N PRO A 198 4.78 -0.17 18.74
CA PRO A 198 4.99 1.23 18.34
C PRO A 198 5.69 2.08 19.41
N SER A 199 5.66 1.64 20.68
CA SER A 199 6.38 2.29 21.79
C SER A 199 7.90 2.22 21.67
N LEU A 200 8.44 1.42 20.73
CA LEU A 200 9.88 1.41 20.42
C LEU A 200 10.31 2.66 19.63
N LEU A 201 9.38 3.33 18.94
CA LEU A 201 9.70 4.50 18.12
C LEU A 201 9.97 5.73 19.00
N PRO A 202 10.93 6.58 18.60
CA PRO A 202 11.01 7.93 19.13
C PRO A 202 9.79 8.75 18.65
N PRO A 203 9.53 9.94 19.21
CA PRO A 203 8.55 10.86 18.66
C PRO A 203 8.84 11.14 17.18
N LEU A 204 7.83 10.94 16.32
CA LEU A 204 7.92 11.20 14.88
C LEU A 204 7.07 12.41 14.53
N TYR A 205 7.57 13.23 13.61
CA TYR A 205 6.83 14.34 13.03
C TYR A 205 6.45 14.03 11.59
N LEU A 206 5.16 14.13 11.26
CA LEU A 206 4.67 13.95 9.90
C LEU A 206 4.49 15.32 9.23
N ALA A 207 5.23 15.54 8.16
CA ALA A 207 5.08 16.70 7.28
C ALA A 207 4.73 16.22 5.86
N TYR A 208 3.76 16.87 5.21
CA TYR A 208 3.42 16.64 3.82
C TYR A 208 2.99 17.94 3.17
N GLY A 209 3.27 18.09 1.87
CA GLY A 209 2.80 19.21 1.05
C GLY A 209 1.75 18.72 0.06
N THR A 210 0.56 19.31 0.08
CA THR A 210 -0.52 18.98 -0.87
C THR A 210 -0.18 19.44 -2.28
N ASP A 211 0.62 20.50 -2.40
CA ASP A 211 0.96 21.14 -3.67
C ASP A 211 2.22 20.55 -4.31
N ALA A 212 2.89 19.64 -3.59
CA ALA A 212 4.09 18.92 -4.03
C ALA A 212 3.78 17.45 -4.40
N GLY A 213 2.50 17.10 -4.55
CA GLY A 213 2.07 15.76 -4.90
C GLY A 213 2.30 15.48 -6.38
N GLU A 214 3.32 14.68 -6.69
CA GLU A 214 3.50 14.13 -8.04
C GLU A 214 2.91 12.72 -8.12
N PRO A 215 2.18 12.37 -9.20
CA PRO A 215 1.77 11.00 -9.41
C PRO A 215 3.00 10.09 -9.39
N THR A 216 2.98 9.03 -8.57
CA THR A 216 4.11 8.08 -8.45
C THR A 216 4.47 7.44 -9.80
N GLU A 217 3.54 7.44 -10.75
CA GLU A 217 3.70 7.00 -12.14
C GLU A 217 4.66 7.90 -12.96
N VAL A 218 4.92 9.15 -12.54
CA VAL A 218 5.73 10.14 -13.28
C VAL A 218 7.22 10.11 -12.89
N LEU A 219 7.60 9.36 -11.86
CA LEU A 219 9.00 9.00 -11.67
C LEU A 219 9.38 8.03 -12.80
N HIS A 220 9.82 8.60 -13.93
CA HIS A 220 10.53 7.98 -15.04
C HIS A 220 11.87 7.40 -14.59
N ASN A 221 11.85 6.60 -13.52
CA ASN A 221 13.03 6.01 -12.97
C ASN A 221 13.10 4.59 -13.54
N ASP A 222 14.04 4.39 -14.45
CA ASP A 222 14.37 3.09 -15.04
C ASP A 222 14.96 2.10 -14.01
N LEU A 223 14.65 2.29 -12.71
CA LEU A 223 15.23 1.58 -11.59
C LEU A 223 14.95 0.08 -11.67
N ARG A 224 13.74 -0.28 -12.10
CA ARG A 224 13.37 -1.68 -12.34
C ARG A 224 14.22 -2.31 -13.45
N ALA A 225 14.30 -1.68 -14.62
CA ALA A 225 15.07 -2.25 -15.71
C ALA A 225 16.59 -2.20 -15.45
N ARG A 226 17.10 -1.16 -14.76
CA ARG A 226 18.49 -1.09 -14.30
C ARG A 226 18.83 -2.25 -13.37
N TYR A 227 17.97 -2.54 -12.40
CA TYR A 227 18.13 -3.70 -11.52
C TYR A 227 18.09 -5.01 -12.30
N GLU A 228 17.13 -5.20 -13.20
CA GLU A 228 16.99 -6.42 -14.02
C GLU A 228 18.17 -6.63 -14.97
N ARG A 229 18.81 -5.55 -15.44
CA ARG A 229 20.07 -5.59 -16.21
C ARG A 229 21.32 -5.78 -15.34
N GLY A 230 21.17 -5.83 -14.02
CA GLY A 230 22.27 -6.02 -13.09
C GLY A 230 23.18 -4.80 -12.92
N ASP A 231 22.66 -3.58 -13.06
CA ASP A 231 23.39 -2.34 -12.78
C ASP A 231 24.01 -2.42 -11.37
N PRO A 232 25.36 -2.43 -11.24
CA PRO A 232 26.01 -2.67 -9.95
C PRO A 232 25.65 -1.65 -8.88
N ASP A 233 25.38 -0.39 -9.25
CA ASP A 233 25.06 0.65 -8.29
C ASP A 233 23.64 0.47 -7.75
N VAL A 234 22.70 0.10 -8.62
CA VAL A 234 21.32 -0.18 -8.21
C VAL A 234 21.24 -1.45 -7.37
N VAL A 235 21.89 -2.54 -7.78
CA VAL A 235 21.88 -3.81 -7.03
C VAL A 235 22.49 -3.63 -5.64
N ARG A 236 23.61 -2.91 -5.55
CA ARG A 236 24.26 -2.58 -4.28
C ARG A 236 23.35 -1.72 -3.40
N ALA A 237 22.72 -0.70 -3.98
CA ALA A 237 21.79 0.15 -3.23
C ALA A 237 20.59 -0.63 -2.69
N MET A 238 20.01 -1.56 -3.46
CA MET A 238 18.91 -2.42 -2.97
C MET A 238 19.33 -3.28 -1.78
N SER A 239 20.57 -3.80 -1.82
CA SER A 239 21.14 -4.56 -0.71
C SER A 239 21.36 -3.67 0.52
N GLU A 240 21.92 -2.48 0.33
CA GLU A 240 22.16 -1.50 1.41
C GLU A 240 20.83 -1.00 2.03
N PHE A 241 19.78 -0.79 1.24
CA PHE A 241 18.44 -0.49 1.80
C PHE A 241 17.93 -1.59 2.73
N ALA A 242 18.08 -2.86 2.33
CA ALA A 242 17.67 -3.98 3.16
C ALA A 242 18.49 -4.07 4.46
N GLU A 243 19.79 -3.78 4.38
CA GLU A 243 20.67 -3.70 5.55
C GLU A 243 20.29 -2.54 6.48
N LEU A 244 19.98 -1.36 5.95
CA LEU A 244 19.52 -0.22 6.74
C LEU A 244 18.21 -0.55 7.47
N ALA A 245 17.25 -1.19 6.80
CA ALA A 245 16.02 -1.63 7.44
C ALA A 245 16.28 -2.63 8.58
N GLN A 246 17.21 -3.58 8.37
CA GLN A 246 17.64 -4.52 9.41
C GLN A 246 18.27 -3.79 10.60
N GLN A 247 19.20 -2.86 10.35
CA GLN A 247 19.87 -2.06 11.38
C GLN A 247 18.87 -1.23 12.19
N ALA A 248 17.87 -0.62 11.54
CA ALA A 248 16.83 0.12 12.26
C ALA A 248 15.98 -0.79 13.13
N ARG A 249 15.57 -1.95 12.62
CA ARG A 249 14.83 -2.95 13.43
C ARG A 249 15.65 -3.38 14.64
N ASP A 250 16.93 -3.70 14.44
CA ASP A 250 17.80 -4.15 15.54
C ASP A 250 18.09 -3.04 16.55
N ALA A 251 18.24 -1.79 16.11
CA ALA A 251 18.38 -0.63 16.99
C ALA A 251 17.13 -0.42 17.86
N LEU A 252 15.93 -0.50 17.27
CA LEU A 252 14.67 -0.36 18.01
C LEU A 252 14.50 -1.48 19.05
N VAL A 253 14.76 -2.73 18.67
CA VAL A 253 14.65 -3.89 19.58
C VAL A 253 15.71 -3.84 20.68
N ALA A 254 16.89 -3.30 20.40
CA ALA A 254 17.95 -3.09 21.39
C ALA A 254 17.71 -1.87 22.30
N GLY A 255 16.58 -1.17 22.18
CA GLY A 255 16.25 0.01 22.99
C GLY A 255 17.12 1.23 22.67
N ARG A 256 17.58 1.35 21.42
CA ARG A 256 18.42 2.45 20.91
C ARG A 256 17.75 3.25 19.79
N PRO A 257 16.56 3.86 20.05
CA PRO A 257 15.81 4.60 19.04
C PRO A 257 16.56 5.84 18.50
N GLU A 258 17.56 6.35 19.21
CA GLU A 258 18.41 7.46 18.79
C GLU A 258 19.20 7.18 17.50
N LEU A 259 19.44 5.90 17.18
CA LEU A 259 20.11 5.51 15.94
C LEU A 259 19.22 5.64 14.71
N LEU A 260 17.89 5.77 14.89
CA LEU A 260 16.95 5.82 13.77
C LEU A 260 17.16 7.07 12.89
N GLY A 261 17.43 8.23 13.50
CA GLY A 261 17.64 9.49 12.77
C GLY A 261 18.82 9.43 11.77
N PRO A 262 20.04 9.07 12.22
CA PRO A 262 21.18 8.86 11.32
C PRO A 262 20.91 7.82 10.22
N LEU A 263 20.22 6.72 10.53
CA LEU A 263 19.85 5.70 9.55
C LEU A 263 18.84 6.22 8.52
N MET A 264 17.87 7.04 8.94
CA MET A 264 16.91 7.68 8.03
C MET A 264 17.61 8.64 7.07
N ASN A 265 18.57 9.43 7.56
CA ASN A 265 19.39 10.29 6.70
C ASN A 265 20.14 9.47 5.66
N ARG A 266 20.82 8.38 6.09
CA ARG A 266 21.54 7.50 5.18
C ARG A 266 20.62 6.86 4.13
N ASN A 267 19.42 6.42 4.54
CA ASN A 267 18.43 5.88 3.62
C ASN A 267 17.99 6.93 2.59
N PHE A 268 17.78 8.18 3.00
CA PHE A 268 17.41 9.27 2.10
C PHE A 268 18.55 9.57 1.11
N ASP A 269 19.77 9.76 1.60
CA ASP A 269 20.95 10.05 0.77
C ASP A 269 21.20 8.93 -0.25
N LEU A 270 21.05 7.67 0.16
CA LEU A 270 21.19 6.52 -0.73
C LEU A 270 20.12 6.57 -1.84
N ARG A 271 18.86 6.88 -1.50
CA ARG A 271 17.78 7.01 -2.48
C ARG A 271 18.05 8.13 -3.47
N GLN A 272 18.56 9.27 -3.01
CA GLN A 272 18.95 10.39 -3.86
C GLN A 272 20.15 10.06 -4.78
N SER A 273 21.03 9.15 -4.38
CA SER A 273 22.17 8.77 -5.23
C SER A 273 21.77 7.91 -6.44
N ILE A 274 20.69 7.13 -6.33
CA ILE A 274 20.22 6.24 -7.41
C ILE A 274 19.00 6.76 -8.17
N CYS A 275 18.22 7.64 -7.55
CA CYS A 275 17.08 8.31 -8.15
C CYS A 275 17.49 9.77 -8.37
N ARG A 276 17.38 10.29 -9.60
CA ARG A 276 17.42 11.74 -9.81
C ARG A 276 16.12 12.32 -9.24
N LEU A 277 16.11 12.56 -7.92
CA LEU A 277 15.03 13.23 -7.17
C LEU A 277 15.15 14.74 -7.34
#